data_AF-A0A653CG13-F1
#
_entry.id   AF-A0A653CG13-F1
#
_cell.length_a   1.000
_cell.length_b   1.000
_cell.length_c   1.000
_cell.angle_alpha   90.00
_cell.angle_beta   90.00
_cell.angle_gamma   90.00
#
_symmetry.space_group_name_H-M   'P 1'
#
loop_
_entity.id
_entity.type
_entity.pdbx_description
1 polymer ?
#
loop_
_entity_poly.entity_id
_entity_poly.type
_entity_poly.pdbx_seq_one_letter_code
_entity_poly.pdbx_strand_id
1 'polypeptide(L)' 'MDLPAQGVSSIAPFDCDTDDFALRSKWEKWKRSLEIYFEAASITDAAKKKALLLHNGGSSLQEIYLK' A
#
# COMPACT_ATOMS: atom_id res chain seq x y z
N MET A 1 -16.49 -10.15 24.97
CA MET A 1 -15.56 -10.78 24.01
C MET A 1 -14.97 -9.66 23.19
N ASP A 2 -13.89 -9.06 23.68
CA ASP A 2 -13.11 -8.09 22.91
C ASP A 2 -12.42 -8.84 21.76
N LEU A 3 -12.78 -8.49 20.53
CA LEU A 3 -12.01 -8.97 19.37
C LEU A 3 -10.58 -8.41 19.52
N PRO A 4 -9.53 -9.23 19.37
CA PRO A 4 -8.17 -8.70 19.29
C PRO A 4 -8.14 -7.74 18.11
N ALA A 5 -7.57 -6.55 18.32
CA ALA A 5 -7.30 -5.59 17.25
C ALA A 5 -6.57 -6.33 16.13
N GLN A 6 -7.32 -6.71 15.10
CA GLN A 6 -6.77 -7.43 13.96
C GLN A 6 -5.76 -6.48 13.34
N GLY A 7 -4.47 -6.83 13.52
CA GLY A 7 -3.37 -6.06 12.98
C GLY A 7 -3.69 -5.76 11.51
N VAL A 8 -3.61 -4.49 11.15
CA VAL A 8 -3.71 -4.03 9.76
C VAL A 8 -2.88 -5.01 8.93
N SER A 9 -3.51 -5.75 8.02
CA SER A 9 -2.82 -6.66 7.14
C SER A 9 -1.83 -5.84 6.30
N SER A 10 -0.58 -5.83 6.75
CA SER A 10 0.48 -5.05 6.13
C SER A 10 0.91 -5.80 4.88
N ILE A 11 0.65 -5.21 3.72
CA ILE A 11 1.40 -5.59 2.52
C ILE A 11 2.85 -5.13 2.71
N ALA A 12 3.80 -5.84 2.12
CA ALA A 12 5.21 -5.43 2.18
C ALA A 12 5.38 -4.05 1.51
N PRO A 13 6.30 -3.20 2.01
CA PRO A 13 6.59 -1.92 1.37
C PRO A 13 6.99 -2.05 -0.08
N PHE A 14 6.60 -1.06 -0.89
CA PHE A 14 7.01 -1.01 -2.28
C PHE A 14 8.42 -0.42 -2.39
N ASP A 15 9.35 -1.23 -2.89
CA ASP A 15 10.71 -0.79 -3.15
C ASP A 15 10.76 0.05 -4.43
N CYS A 16 10.87 1.36 -4.25
CA CYS A 16 10.93 2.35 -5.34
C CYS A 16 12.33 2.47 -5.94
N ASP A 17 13.36 2.00 -5.24
CA ASP A 17 14.76 2.29 -5.51
C ASP A 17 15.44 1.16 -6.29
N THR A 18 14.66 0.18 -6.77
CA THR A 18 15.20 -0.89 -7.62
C THR A 18 15.47 -0.36 -9.02
N ASP A 19 16.74 -0.38 -9.43
CA ASP A 19 17.22 -0.05 -10.78
C ASP A 19 16.91 -1.19 -11.79
N ASP A 20 15.68 -1.68 -11.74
CA ASP A 20 15.20 -2.86 -12.44
C ASP A 20 14.19 -2.45 -13.53
N PHE A 21 14.42 -2.93 -14.76
CA PHE A 21 13.48 -2.80 -15.88
C PHE A 21 12.06 -3.32 -15.53
N ALA A 22 11.93 -4.16 -14.51
CA ALA A 22 10.66 -4.67 -14.00
C ALA A 22 9.93 -3.76 -13.00
N LEU A 23 10.44 -2.55 -12.67
CA LEU A 23 9.83 -1.66 -11.66
C LEU A 23 8.33 -1.43 -11.91
N ARG A 24 7.93 -1.18 -13.18
CA ARG A 24 6.52 -1.02 -13.56
C ARG A 24 5.69 -2.27 -13.25
N SER A 25 6.21 -3.45 -13.54
CA SER A 25 5.51 -4.72 -13.27
C SER A 25 5.38 -5.00 -11.77
N LYS A 26 6.42 -4.67 -10.99
CA LYS A 26 6.39 -4.75 -9.51
C LYS A 26 5.35 -3.79 -8.94
N TRP A 27 5.30 -2.56 -9.44
CA TRP A 27 4.30 -1.55 -9.04
C TRP A 27 2.88 -2.05 -9.28
N GLU A 28 2.56 -2.53 -10.48
CA GLU A 28 1.21 -3.01 -10.80
C GLU A 28 0.80 -4.19 -9.91
N LYS A 29 1.71 -5.13 -9.63
CA LYS A 29 1.47 -6.24 -8.70
C LYS A 29 1.20 -5.75 -7.29
N TRP A 30 2.05 -4.86 -6.78
CA TRP A 30 1.91 -4.30 -5.43
C TRP A 30 0.60 -3.51 -5.28
N LYS A 31 0.30 -2.64 -6.25
CA LYS A 31 -0.94 -1.86 -6.29
C LYS A 31 -2.16 -2.77 -6.32
N ARG A 32 -2.13 -3.86 -7.10
CA ARG A 32 -3.23 -4.84 -7.12
C ARG A 32 -3.45 -5.49 -5.77
N SER A 33 -2.38 -5.85 -5.05
CA SER A 33 -2.47 -6.36 -3.67
C SER A 33 -3.09 -5.34 -2.72
N LEU A 34 -2.72 -4.06 -2.85
CA LEU A 34 -3.30 -2.98 -2.04
C LEU A 34 -4.80 -2.77 -2.35
N GLU A 35 -5.22 -2.85 -3.61
CA GLU A 35 -6.63 -2.75 -4.00
C GLU A 35 -7.46 -3.91 -3.44
N ILE A 36 -6.93 -5.13 -3.48
CA ILE A 36 -7.58 -6.32 -2.87
C ILE A 36 -7.72 -6.12 -1.35
N TYR A 37 -6.70 -5.55 -0.70
CA TYR A 37 -6.78 -5.20 0.72
C TYR A 37 -7.89 -4.18 0.99
N PHE A 38 -8.01 -3.12 0.19
CA PHE A 38 -9.10 -2.15 0.36
C PHE A 38 -10.48 -2.77 0.20
N GLU A 39 -10.65 -3.65 -0.77
CA GLU A 39 -11.91 -4.37 -0.99
C GLU A 39 -12.24 -5.27 0.21
N ALA A 40 -11.29 -6.11 0.63
CA ALA A 40 -11.47 -7.04 1.75
C ALA A 40 -11.77 -6.32 3.07
N ALA A 41 -11.20 -5.14 3.27
CA ALA A 41 -11.41 -4.31 4.46
C ALA A 41 -12.58 -3.31 4.32
N SER A 42 -13.34 -3.34 3.21
CA SER A 42 -14.43 -2.41 2.92
C SER A 42 -14.02 -0.93 3.03
N ILE A 43 -12.78 -0.63 2.64
CA ILE A 43 -12.25 0.74 2.65
C ILE A 43 -12.66 1.39 1.33
N THR A 44 -13.61 2.30 1.39
CA THR A 44 -14.13 3.02 0.22
C THR A 44 -13.70 4.48 0.17
N ASP A 45 -13.46 5.09 1.33
CA ASP A 45 -13.06 6.49 1.46
C ASP A 45 -11.70 6.78 0.78
N ALA A 46 -11.67 7.80 -0.07
CA ALA A 46 -10.50 8.15 -0.86
C ALA A 46 -9.34 8.63 0.01
N ALA A 47 -9.62 9.39 1.07
CA ALA A 47 -8.59 9.89 1.97
C ALA A 47 -7.93 8.73 2.75
N LYS A 48 -8.72 7.77 3.21
CA LYS A 48 -8.24 6.55 3.89
C LYS A 48 -7.45 5.64 2.95
N LYS A 49 -7.90 5.45 1.71
CA LYS A 49 -7.12 4.71 0.68
C LYS A 49 -5.77 5.37 0.45
N LYS A 50 -5.73 6.70 0.29
CA LYS A 50 -4.48 7.44 0.12
C LYS A 50 -3.56 7.31 1.34
N ALA A 51 -4.09 7.47 2.55
CA ALA A 51 -3.30 7.32 3.77
C ALA A 51 -2.68 5.93 3.88
N LEU A 52 -3.45 4.89 3.58
CA LEU A 52 -2.96 3.50 3.62
C LEU A 52 -2.00 3.20 2.47
N LEU A 53 -2.19 3.75 1.28
CA LEU A 53 -1.22 3.65 0.18
C LEU A 53 0.13 4.21 0.62
N LEU A 54 0.15 5.39 1.22
CA LEU A 54 1.39 6.04 1.68
C LEU A 54 2.02 5.32 2.87
N HIS A 55 1.20 4.84 3.81
CA HIS A 55 1.68 4.07 4.96
C HIS A 55 2.31 2.74 4.53
N ASN A 56 1.61 1.96 3.71
CA ASN A 56 2.09 0.68 3.23
C ASN A 56 3.18 0.82 2.17
N GLY A 57 3.20 1.91 1.39
CA GLY A 57 4.20 2.15 0.36
C GLY A 57 5.58 2.54 0.89
N GLY A 58 5.68 2.93 2.16
CA GLY A 58 6.95 3.29 2.80
C GLY A 58 7.47 4.69 2.44
N SER A 59 8.60 5.05 3.03
CA SER A 59 9.15 6.41 2.96
C SER A 59 9.53 6.86 1.54
N SER A 60 10.13 5.98 0.71
CA SER A 60 10.48 6.34 -0.67
C SER A 60 9.24 6.73 -1.49
N LEU A 61 8.12 6.01 -1.34
CA LEU A 61 6.87 6.36 -2.04
C LEU A 61 6.25 7.66 -1.50
N GLN A 62 6.36 7.90 -0.19
CA GLN A 62 5.90 9.16 0.42
C GLN A 62 6.68 10.35 -0.13
N GLU A 63 8.00 10.24 -0.26
CA GLU A 63 8.83 11.31 -0.84
C GLU A 63 8.50 11.59 -2.30
N ILE A 64 8.24 10.55 -3.11
CA ILE A 64 7.80 10.71 -4.51
C ILE A 64 6.44 11.42 -4.58
N TYR A 65 5.52 11.10 -3.68
CA TYR A 65 4.17 11.66 -3.68
C TYR A 65 4.11 13.10 -3.14
N LEU A 66 4.97 13.43 -2.18
CA LEU A 66 4.99 14.73 -1.49
C LEU A 66 5.94 15.75 -2.13
N LYS A 67 6.75 15.33 -3.10
CA LYS A 67 7.47 16.22 -4.01
C LYS A 67 6.52 16.88 -5.01
#